data_AF-A0A545THK1-F1
#
_entry.id   AF-A0A545THK1-F1
#
_cell.length_a   1.000
_cell.length_b   1.000
_cell.length_c   1.000
_cell.angle_alpha   90.00
_cell.angle_beta   90.00
_cell.angle_gamma   90.00
#
_symmetry.space_group_name_H-M   'P 1'
#
loop_
_entity.id
_entity.type
_entity.pdbx_description
1 polymer ?
#
loop_
_entity_poly.entity_id
_entity_poly.type
_entity_poly.pdbx_seq_one_letter_code
_entity_poly.pdbx_strand_id
1 'polypeptide(L)' 'MRTTTSAILSSLLFAQIVIAADDSDVTPKKCKGLDKRISEVREDLRAGYTTSEGERLKKKLKELRSLKHSCRSKNYDTK' A
#
# COMPACT_ATOMS: atom_id res chain seq x y z
N MET A 1 -42.23 18.44 40.66
CA MET A 1 -42.09 17.35 39.66
C MET A 1 -41.76 17.94 38.30
N ARG A 2 -40.55 17.71 37.80
CA ARG A 2 -40.18 17.72 36.37
C ARG A 2 -38.98 16.79 36.23
N THR A 3 -39.26 15.59 35.76
CA THR A 3 -38.32 14.62 35.21
C THR A 3 -37.72 15.19 33.93
N THR A 4 -36.43 14.92 33.68
CA THR A 4 -35.78 14.68 32.37
C THR A 4 -34.27 14.79 32.57
N THR A 5 -33.59 13.67 32.83
CA THR A 5 -32.93 12.78 31.85
C THR A 5 -31.46 13.15 31.63
N SER A 6 -30.62 12.24 32.12
CA SER A 6 -29.18 12.11 31.98
C SER A 6 -28.67 12.42 30.56
N ALA A 7 -27.62 13.24 30.46
CA ALA A 7 -26.79 13.34 29.27
C ALA A 7 -25.40 12.76 29.60
N ILE A 8 -25.34 11.42 29.66
CA ILE A 8 -24.08 10.68 29.49
C ILE A 8 -24.09 10.23 28.04
N LEU A 9 -23.28 10.84 27.17
CA LEU A 9 -22.89 10.27 25.88
C LEU A 9 -21.50 10.84 25.56
N SER A 10 -20.44 10.25 26.13
CA SER A 10 -19.70 9.14 25.53
C SER A 10 -18.74 9.61 24.42
N SER A 11 -17.56 10.03 24.87
CA SER A 11 -16.24 9.69 24.33
C SER A 11 -16.13 9.28 22.85
N LEU A 12 -15.60 10.19 22.03
CA LEU A 12 -14.95 9.84 20.76
C LEU A 12 -13.46 10.23 20.85
N LEU A 13 -12.68 9.36 21.48
CA LEU A 13 -11.23 9.33 21.36
C LEU A 13 -10.90 8.90 19.93
N PHE A 14 -10.54 9.85 19.07
CA PHE A 14 -9.87 9.55 17.80
C PHE A 14 -8.48 9.03 18.12
N ALA A 15 -8.33 7.71 18.25
CA ALA A 15 -7.03 7.07 18.18
C ALA A 15 -6.50 7.28 16.76
N GLN A 16 -5.53 8.19 16.61
CA GLN A 16 -4.75 8.28 15.38
C GLN A 16 -3.89 7.03 15.31
N ILE A 17 -4.34 6.06 14.51
CA ILE A 17 -3.52 4.91 14.15
C ILE A 17 -2.45 5.45 13.20
N VAL A 18 -1.29 5.80 13.75
CA VAL A 18 -0.08 6.01 12.95
C VAL A 18 0.30 4.62 12.43
N ILE A 19 -0.10 4.34 11.18
CA ILE A 19 0.38 3.16 10.47
C ILE A 19 1.85 3.42 10.17
N ALA A 20 2.72 2.91 11.05
CA ALA A 20 4.15 2.86 10.81
C ALA A 20 4.37 2.10 9.50
N ALA A 21 4.99 2.77 8.53
CA ALA A 21 5.37 2.16 7.28
C ALA A 21 6.32 1.01 7.60
N ASP A 22 5.91 -0.20 7.23
CA ASP A 22 6.69 -1.42 7.32
C ASP A 22 8.10 -1.14 6.75
N ASP A 23 9.11 -1.02 7.62
CA ASP A 23 10.52 -0.95 7.24
C ASP A 23 10.96 -2.35 6.80
N SER A 24 10.21 -2.93 5.87
CA SER A 24 10.64 -4.05 5.05
C SER A 24 11.98 -3.65 4.46
N ASP A 25 13.06 -4.28 4.94
CA ASP A 25 14.45 -3.95 4.63
C ASP A 25 14.65 -3.74 3.11
N VAL A 26 14.53 -2.47 2.69
CA VAL A 26 14.63 -2.05 1.30
C VAL A 26 16.11 -1.90 1.03
N THR A 27 16.63 -2.78 0.18
CA THR A 27 18.02 -2.78 -0.24
C THR A 27 18.15 -2.29 -1.68
N PRO A 28 19.30 -1.69 -2.06
CA PRO A 28 19.54 -1.29 -3.45
C PRO A 28 19.35 -2.43 -4.45
N LYS A 29 19.70 -3.67 -4.06
CA LYS A 29 19.51 -4.87 -4.87
C LYS A 29 18.04 -5.15 -5.20
N LYS A 30 17.11 -4.88 -4.27
CA LYS A 30 15.67 -5.06 -4.49
C LYS A 30 15.07 -3.96 -5.38
N CYS A 31 15.69 -2.79 -5.42
CA CYS A 31 15.26 -1.64 -6.21
C CYS A 31 15.68 -1.72 -7.67
N LYS A 32 16.81 -2.37 -7.98
CA LYS A 32 17.30 -2.52 -9.35
C LYS A 32 16.28 -3.21 -10.28
N GLY A 33 16.05 -2.65 -11.46
CA GLY A 33 15.11 -3.18 -12.45
C GLY A 33 13.63 -3.12 -12.04
N LEU A 34 13.29 -2.38 -10.99
CA LEU A 34 11.93 -2.30 -10.46
C LEU A 34 10.96 -1.64 -11.45
N ASP A 35 11.42 -0.63 -12.19
CA ASP A 35 10.63 0.04 -13.23
C ASP A 35 10.26 -0.93 -14.35
N LYS A 36 11.21 -1.77 -14.78
CA LYS A 36 10.96 -2.83 -15.76
C LYS A 36 9.90 -3.82 -15.27
N ARG A 37 10.04 -4.32 -14.04
CA ARG A 37 9.08 -5.26 -13.43
C ARG A 37 7.68 -4.67 -13.31
N ILE A 38 7.56 -3.38 -12.98
CA ILE A 38 6.27 -2.67 -12.95
C ILE A 38 5.67 -2.58 -14.35
N SER A 39 6.50 -2.32 -15.36
CA SER A 39 6.05 -2.26 -16.76
C SER A 39 5.55 -3.62 -17.24
N GLU A 40 6.31 -4.70 -17.00
CA GLU A 40 5.93 -6.07 -17.36
C GLU A 40 4.55 -6.44 -16.79
N VAL A 41 4.34 -6.21 -15.49
CA VAL A 41 3.04 -6.51 -14.85
C VAL A 41 1.89 -5.64 -15.41
N ARG A 42 2.18 -4.41 -15.86
CA ARG A 42 1.16 -3.56 -16.51
C ARG A 42 0.80 -4.07 -17.90
N GLU A 43 1.78 -4.56 -18.66
CA GLU A 43 1.53 -5.18 -19.95
C GLU A 43 0.75 -6.50 -19.79
N ASP A 44 1.08 -7.32 -18.77
CA ASP A 44 0.30 -8.52 -18.45
C ASP A 44 -1.17 -8.17 -18.11
N LEU A 45 -1.40 -7.09 -17.36
CA LEU A 45 -2.75 -6.59 -17.09
C LEU A 45 -3.48 -6.08 -18.34
N ARG A 46 -2.77 -5.68 -19.39
CA ARG A 46 -3.34 -5.20 -20.67
C ARG A 46 -3.58 -6.34 -21.65
N ALA A 47 -2.77 -7.39 -21.61
CA ALA A 47 -2.85 -8.54 -22.51
C ALA A 47 -4.12 -9.39 -22.31
N GLY A 48 -4.84 -9.15 -21.21
CA GLY A 48 -6.01 -9.93 -20.82
C GLY A 48 -5.62 -11.07 -19.90
N TYR A 49 -6.46 -11.35 -18.91
CA TYR A 49 -6.19 -12.31 -17.84
C TYR A 49 -7.47 -12.96 -17.35
N THR A 50 -7.33 -14.12 -16.71
CA THR A 50 -8.43 -14.71 -15.92
C THR A 50 -8.64 -13.93 -14.62
N THR A 51 -9.83 -13.97 -14.03
CA THR A 51 -10.14 -13.21 -12.81
C THR A 51 -9.12 -13.42 -11.69
N SER A 52 -8.74 -14.68 -11.42
CA SER A 52 -7.76 -15.02 -10.37
C SER A 52 -6.36 -14.47 -10.68
N GLU A 53 -5.94 -14.56 -11.93
CA GLU A 53 -4.65 -14.02 -12.38
C GLU A 53 -4.63 -12.50 -12.32
N GLY A 54 -5.74 -11.85 -12.68
CA GLY A 54 -5.93 -10.41 -12.55
C GLY A 54 -5.75 -9.92 -11.11
N GLU A 55 -6.32 -10.62 -10.14
CA GLU A 55 -6.13 -10.29 -8.72
C GLU A 55 -4.68 -10.45 -8.28
N ARG A 56 -4.01 -11.53 -8.69
CA ARG A 56 -2.57 -11.73 -8.42
C ARG A 56 -1.72 -10.62 -9.04
N LEU A 57 -1.97 -10.26 -10.30
CA LEU A 57 -1.26 -9.20 -11.01
C LEU A 57 -1.49 -7.83 -10.36
N LYS A 58 -2.73 -7.52 -9.96
CA LYS A 58 -3.05 -6.27 -9.24
C LYS A 58 -2.34 -6.21 -7.89
N LYS A 59 -2.31 -7.31 -7.13
CA LYS A 59 -1.58 -7.39 -5.85
C LYS A 59 -0.08 -7.19 -6.06
N LYS A 60 0.51 -7.91 -7.02
CA LYS A 60 1.93 -7.78 -7.41
C LYS A 60 2.26 -6.34 -7.83
N LEU A 61 1.40 -5.70 -8.61
CA LEU A 61 1.57 -4.30 -9.01
C LEU A 61 1.53 -3.34 -7.82
N LYS A 62 0.64 -3.56 -6.85
CA LYS A 62 0.56 -2.77 -5.62
C LYS A 62 1.85 -2.91 -4.79
N GLU A 63 2.34 -4.14 -4.61
CA GLU A 63 3.59 -4.42 -3.90
C GLU A 63 4.80 -3.76 -4.56
N LEU A 64 4.94 -3.89 -5.89
CA LEU A 64 6.03 -3.26 -6.64
C LEU A 64 5.99 -1.73 -6.56
N ARG A 65 4.80 -1.11 -6.59
CA ARG A 65 4.63 0.34 -6.43
C ARG A 65 4.99 0.80 -5.02
N SER A 66 4.60 0.03 -4.00
CA SER A 66 4.98 0.29 -2.61
C SER A 66 6.51 0.25 -2.46
N LEU A 67 7.15 -0.82 -2.96
CA LEU A 67 8.60 -0.94 -2.97
C LEU A 67 9.26 0.22 -3.72
N LYS A 68 8.71 0.67 -4.85
CA LYS A 68 9.23 1.81 -5.61
C LYS A 68 9.18 3.10 -4.81
N HIS A 69 8.09 3.32 -4.07
CA HIS A 69 7.99 4.47 -3.19
C HIS A 69 9.07 4.44 -2.11
N SER A 70 9.27 3.29 -1.46
CA SER A 70 10.31 3.12 -0.44
C SER A 70 11.73 3.26 -1.01
N CYS A 71 12.01 2.69 -2.19
CA CYS A 71 13.28 2.87 -2.90
C CYS A 71 13.57 4.34 -3.21
N ARG A 72 12.55 5.09 -3.67
CA ARG A 72 12.67 6.53 -3.95
C ARG A 72 12.89 7.34 -2.68
N SER A 73 12.20 7.02 -1.60
CA SER A 73 12.40 7.65 -0.29
C SER A 73 13.85 7.50 0.20
N LYS A 74 14.47 6.35 -0.08
CA LYS A 74 15.88 6.06 0.25
C LYS A 74 16.89 6.48 -0.85
N ASN A 75 16.47 7.19 -1.90
CA ASN A 75 17.30 7.60 -3.05
C ASN A 75 18.00 6.45 -3.80
N TYR A 76 17.44 5.25 -3.79
CA TYR A 76 17.99 4.12 -4.55
C TYR A 76 17.58 4.16 -6.03
N ASP A 77 18.48 3.69 -6.90
CA ASP A 77 18.18 3.53 -8.31
C ASP A 77 17.11 2.45 -8.52
N THR A 78 16.16 2.73 -9.41
CA THR A 78 15.00 1.87 -9.69
C THR A 78 14.93 1.37 -11.13
N LYS A 79 15.91 1.73 -11.95
CA LYS A 79 15.94 1.42 -13.38
C LYS A 79 16.50 0.02 -13.62
#